data_AF-A0A969FMH1-F1
#
_entry.id   AF-A0A969FMH1-F1
#
_cell.length_a   1.000
_cell.length_b   1.000
_cell.length_c   1.000
_cell.angle_alpha   90.00
_cell.angle_beta   90.00
_cell.angle_gamma   90.00
#
_symmetry.space_group_name_H-M   'P 1'
#
loop_
_entity.id
_entity.type
_entity.pdbx_description
1 polymer ?
#
loop_
_entity_poly.entity_id
_entity_poly.type
_entity_poly.pdbx_seq_one_letter_code
_entity_poly.pdbx_strand_id
1 'polypeptide(L)'
;ALVGPNVQRVWKDTYLEENQGGRYALRETYAVSDIYTEGHDPCHVELLEQFEARAYMLVPIFQGSHLWGILAAYQMMGHATGKRRK
;
A
#
# COMPACT_ATOMS: atom_id res chain seq x y z
N ALA A 1 -1.09 -15.31 -13.70
CA ALA A 1 -0.26 -14.11 -13.61
C ALA A 1 -1.17 -12.96 -13.21
N LEU A 2 -0.69 -12.07 -12.34
CA LEU A 2 -1.40 -11.01 -11.58
C LEU A 2 -2.24 -9.99 -12.40
N VAL A 3 -2.44 -10.23 -13.69
CA VAL A 3 -3.16 -9.35 -14.60
C VAL A 3 -3.76 -10.21 -15.70
N GLY A 4 -5.10 -10.29 -15.76
CA GLY A 4 -5.76 -10.79 -16.97
C GLY A 4 -5.46 -9.82 -18.14
N PRO A 5 -5.39 -10.30 -19.39
CA PRO A 5 -5.00 -9.47 -20.54
C PRO A 5 -5.89 -8.23 -20.77
N ASN A 6 -7.05 -8.17 -20.11
CA ASN A 6 -8.07 -7.14 -20.30
C ASN A 6 -8.20 -6.16 -19.12
N VAL A 7 -7.28 -6.17 -18.13
CA VAL A 7 -7.25 -5.15 -17.08
C VAL A 7 -6.28 -4.04 -17.50
N GLN A 8 -6.80 -2.83 -17.73
CA GLN A 8 -5.97 -1.67 -17.95
C GLN A 8 -5.19 -1.37 -16.66
N ARG A 9 -3.91 -1.74 -16.64
CA ARG A 9 -3.02 -1.49 -15.49
C ARG A 9 -2.85 0.02 -15.34
N VAL A 10 -3.37 0.57 -14.25
CA VAL A 10 -3.25 1.99 -13.95
C VAL A 10 -1.76 2.36 -13.80
N TRP A 11 -0.92 1.46 -13.27
CA TRP A 11 0.55 1.49 -13.32
C TRP A 11 1.14 0.08 -13.35
N LYS A 12 2.30 -0.10 -13.98
CA LYS A 12 3.09 -1.33 -13.91
C LYS A 12 4.01 -1.23 -12.69
N ASP A 13 3.66 -1.92 -11.60
CA ASP A 13 4.53 -2.04 -10.43
C ASP A 13 5.63 -3.07 -10.73
N THR A 14 6.76 -2.58 -11.27
CA THR A 14 7.89 -3.42 -11.68
C THR A 14 8.48 -4.18 -10.50
N TYR A 15 8.49 -3.59 -9.31
CA TYR A 15 9.05 -4.21 -8.12
C TYR A 15 8.21 -5.42 -7.68
N LEU A 16 6.88 -5.30 -7.70
CA LEU A 16 6.00 -6.41 -7.34
C LEU A 16 6.07 -7.56 -8.36
N GLU A 17 6.15 -7.24 -9.67
CA GLU A 17 6.29 -8.24 -10.73
C GLU A 17 7.65 -8.96 -10.67
N GLU A 18 8.76 -8.23 -10.55
CA GLU A 18 10.12 -8.79 -10.50
C GLU A 18 10.34 -9.68 -9.28
N ASN A 19 9.80 -9.29 -8.13
CA ASN A 19 9.89 -10.09 -6.90
C ASN A 19 8.82 -11.19 -6.81
N GLN A 20 8.03 -11.43 -7.87
CA GLN A 20 6.94 -12.41 -7.90
C GLN A 20 5.97 -12.29 -6.71
N GLY A 21 5.67 -11.06 -6.28
CA GLY A 21 4.86 -10.78 -5.11
C GLY A 21 5.61 -10.76 -3.77
N GLY A 22 6.91 -11.05 -3.75
CA GLY A 22 7.76 -10.93 -2.56
C GLY A 22 7.15 -11.60 -1.33
N ARG A 23 7.18 -10.89 -0.19
CA ARG A 23 6.55 -11.35 1.06
C ARG A 23 5.06 -11.68 0.93
N TYR A 24 4.34 -11.00 0.04
CA TYR A 24 2.90 -11.19 -0.13
C TYR A 24 2.59 -12.55 -0.75
N ALA A 25 3.48 -13.09 -1.58
CA ALA A 25 3.37 -14.45 -2.10
C ALA A 25 3.48 -15.51 -0.98
N LEU A 26 4.15 -15.18 0.12
CA LEU A 26 4.28 -16.00 1.33
C LEU A 26 3.12 -15.80 2.33
N ARG A 27 2.04 -15.11 1.92
CA ARG A 27 0.87 -14.79 2.75
C ARG A 27 1.16 -13.83 3.90
N GLU A 28 2.28 -13.13 3.87
CA GLU A 28 2.63 -12.15 4.88
C GLU A 28 1.88 -10.83 4.65
N THR A 29 1.33 -10.28 5.72
CA THR A 29 0.81 -8.90 5.75
C THR A 29 1.89 -7.95 6.22
N TYR A 30 1.83 -6.69 5.78
CA TYR A 30 2.73 -5.65 6.27
C TYR A 30 1.92 -4.44 6.75
N ALA A 31 2.28 -3.90 7.90
CA ALA A 31 1.59 -2.76 8.49
C ALA A 31 2.59 -1.79 9.10
N VAL A 32 2.38 -0.51 8.84
CA VAL A 32 3.20 0.59 9.31
C VAL A 32 2.29 1.54 10.08
N SER A 33 2.62 1.77 11.35
CA SER A 33 1.82 2.64 12.23
C SER A 33 2.21 4.12 12.16
N ASP A 34 3.46 4.41 11.75
CA ASP A 34 3.96 5.75 11.50
C ASP A 34 5.07 5.70 10.45
N ILE A 35 4.84 6.31 9.29
CA ILE A 35 5.76 6.30 8.14
C ILE A 35 7.12 6.94 8.46
N TYR A 36 7.21 7.77 9.50
CA TYR A 36 8.46 8.43 9.89
C TYR A 36 9.36 7.56 10.76
N THR A 37 8.84 6.46 11.33
CA THR A 37 9.59 5.61 12.28
C THR A 37 10.03 4.28 11.69
N GLU A 38 9.50 3.90 10.53
CA GLU A 38 9.67 2.56 9.95
C GLU A 38 10.98 2.38 9.16
N GLY A 39 11.79 3.43 9.04
CA GLY A 39 13.06 3.38 8.31
C GLY A 39 12.92 3.29 6.79
N HIS A 40 11.82 3.83 6.24
CA HIS A 40 11.65 4.00 4.80
C HIS A 40 12.70 4.94 4.22
N ASP A 41 13.08 4.71 2.96
CA ASP A 41 13.91 5.66 2.22
C ASP A 41 13.18 7.01 2.10
N PRO A 42 13.89 8.14 2.12
CA PRO A 42 13.26 9.47 2.08
C PRO A 42 12.30 9.66 0.90
N CYS A 43 12.63 9.15 -0.28
CA CYS A 43 11.76 9.23 -1.46
C CYS A 43 10.42 8.49 -1.30
N HIS A 44 10.38 7.44 -0.47
CA HIS A 44 9.16 6.71 -0.18
C HIS A 44 8.31 7.46 0.88
N VAL A 45 8.95 8.07 1.87
CA VAL A 45 8.26 8.95 2.83
C VAL A 45 7.58 10.12 2.10
N GLU A 46 8.29 10.80 1.19
CA GLU A 46 7.74 11.91 0.38
C GLU A 46 6.53 11.49 -0.45
N LEU A 47 6.54 10.28 -1.02
CA LEU A 47 5.40 9.73 -1.74
C LEU A 47 4.19 9.48 -0.82
N LEU A 48 4.42 8.90 0.35
CA LEU A 48 3.36 8.63 1.33
C LEU A 48 2.75 9.91 1.90
N GLU A 49 3.56 10.97 2.04
CA GLU A 49 3.08 12.30 2.41
C GLU A 49 2.17 12.93 1.34
N GLN A 50 2.45 12.72 0.05
CA GLN A 50 1.57 13.19 -1.04
C GLN A 50 0.20 12.51 -1.01
N PHE A 51 0.11 11.29 -0.46
CA PHE A 51 -1.15 10.59 -0.19
C PHE A 51 -1.76 10.95 1.17
N GLU A 52 -1.19 11.92 1.90
CA GLU A 52 -1.55 12.32 3.25
C GLU A 52 -1.57 11.15 4.26
N ALA A 53 -0.84 10.07 3.96
CA ALA A 53 -0.84 8.86 4.76
C ALA A 53 0.16 8.97 5.92
N ARG A 54 -0.26 8.62 7.13
CA ARG A 54 0.66 8.43 8.27
C ARG A 54 0.85 6.98 8.65
N ALA A 55 -0.17 6.16 8.44
CA ALA A 55 -0.10 4.73 8.68
C ALA A 55 -0.71 4.01 7.47
N TYR A 56 -0.27 2.79 7.20
CA TYR A 56 -0.85 1.97 6.16
C TYR A 56 -0.71 0.49 6.45
N MET A 57 -1.55 -0.32 5.81
CA MET A 57 -1.46 -1.78 5.83
C MET A 57 -1.63 -2.36 4.44
N LEU A 58 -0.89 -3.42 4.16
CA LEU A 58 -0.86 -4.16 2.91
C LEU A 58 -1.18 -5.62 3.21
N VAL A 59 -2.26 -6.11 2.62
CA VAL A 59 -2.77 -7.47 2.84
C VAL A 59 -2.85 -8.22 1.51
N PRO A 60 -2.26 -9.42 1.40
CA PRO A 60 -2.34 -10.19 0.17
C PRO A 60 -3.73 -10.80 -0.03
N ILE A 61 -4.26 -10.68 -1.25
CA ILE A 61 -5.50 -11.32 -1.68
C ILE A 61 -5.14 -12.56 -2.51
N PHE A 62 -5.71 -13.70 -2.15
CA PHE A 62 -5.47 -14.98 -2.84
C PHE A 62 -6.72 -15.51 -3.52
N GLN A 63 -6.53 -16.07 -4.72
CA GLN A 63 -7.48 -16.96 -5.35
C GLN A 63 -6.90 -18.39 -5.30
N GLY A 64 -7.34 -19.17 -4.31
CA GLY A 64 -6.73 -20.47 -4.00
C GLY A 64 -5.29 -20.32 -3.50
N SER A 65 -4.33 -20.91 -4.23
CA SER A 65 -2.89 -20.78 -3.97
C SER A 65 -2.22 -19.64 -4.74
N HIS A 66 -2.92 -18.99 -5.68
CA HIS A 66 -2.35 -17.91 -6.47
C HIS A 66 -2.54 -16.57 -5.76
N LEU A 67 -1.45 -15.82 -5.58
CA LEU A 67 -1.52 -14.42 -5.19
C LEU A 67 -2.22 -13.65 -6.32
N TRP A 68 -3.42 -13.15 -6.02
CA TRP A 68 -4.27 -12.45 -6.98
C TRP A 68 -4.07 -10.93 -6.93
N GLY A 69 -3.64 -10.39 -5.78
CA GLY A 69 -3.35 -8.97 -5.65
C GLY A 69 -3.03 -8.58 -4.21
N ILE A 70 -2.95 -7.27 -3.95
CA ILE A 70 -2.72 -6.70 -2.62
C ILE A 70 -3.81 -5.66 -2.36
N LEU A 71 -4.42 -5.71 -1.17
CA LEU A 71 -5.26 -4.65 -0.64
C LEU A 71 -4.40 -3.71 0.20
N ALA A 72 -4.37 -2.44 -0.17
CA ALA A 72 -3.75 -1.38 0.63
C ALA A 72 -4.83 -0.55 1.33
N ALA A 73 -4.65 -0.29 2.62
CA ALA A 73 -5.46 0.66 3.37
C ALA A 73 -4.56 1.70 4.03
N TYR A 74 -4.90 2.97 3.87
CA TYR A 74 -4.13 4.12 4.35
C TYR A 74 -4.93 4.87 5.40
N GLN A 75 -4.29 5.17 6.53
CA GLN A 75 -4.80 6.12 7.50
C GLN A 75 -4.31 7.51 7.11
N MET A 76 -5.24 8.33 6.67
CA MET A 76 -4.96 9.72 6.35
C MET A 76 -4.81 10.54 7.64
N MET A 77 -3.96 11.56 7.60
CA MET A 77 -3.88 12.57 8.63
C MET A 77 -5.16 13.40 8.60
N GLY A 78 -5.93 13.37 9.69
CA GLY A 78 -7.17 14.12 9.77
C GLY A 78 -6.92 15.61 9.51
N HIS A 79 -7.66 16.20 8.57
CA HIS A 79 -7.70 17.65 8.43
C HIS A 79 -8.28 18.24 9.72
N ALA A 80 -7.62 19.22 10.31
CA ALA A 80 -8.19 19.95 11.44
C ALA A 80 -9.45 20.69 10.98
N THR A 81 -10.63 20.12 11.23
CA THR A 81 -11.90 20.82 11.02
C THR A 81 -11.98 21.94 12.06
N GLY A 82 -11.90 23.17 11.58
CA GLY A 82 -11.98 24.38 12.38
C GLY A 82 -13.18 24.37 13.33
N LYS A 83 -12.91 24.74 14.59
CA LYS A 83 -13.82 25.10 15.70
C LYS A 83 -15.32 25.12 15.33
N ARG A 84 -16.10 24.21 15.94
CA ARG A 84 -17.55 24.41 16.17
C ARG A 84 -17.73 25.79 16.80
N ARG A 85 -18.19 26.78 16.02
CA ARG A 85 -18.80 27.98 16.59
C ARG A 85 -20.09 27.53 17.28
N LYS A 86 -20.15 27.79 18.58
CA LYS A 86 -21.36 27.66 19.41
C LYS A 86 -22.47 28.54 18.85
#